data_AF-A0AAD0IEN2-F1
#
_entry.id   AF-A0AAD0IEN2-F1
#
_cell.length_a   1.000
_cell.length_b   1.000
_cell.length_c   1.000
_cell.angle_alpha   90.00
_cell.angle_beta   90.00
_cell.angle_gamma   90.00
#
_symmetry.space_group_name_H-M   'P 1'
#
loop_
_entity.id
_entity.type
_entity.pdbx_description
1 polymer ?
#
loop_
_entity_poly.entity_id
_entity_poly.type
_entity_poly.pdbx_seq_one_letter_code
_entity_poly.pdbx_strand_id
1 'polypeptide(L)'
;MYAHFCRAFVGINLVAALILLGGCTQDSVSPCDELIGDYATKPKSQPRIRIEKSGEKFLFTHSESGAQVSEPLTPLPNAEIVDMFEGKIVPPRCILTADGMKLMKLPAGSGVNPTEDPDRKLSQYPEPTPFLMGISAGVAAVLGLYPVPHQEKLKDLDEEDEDDDAYIYSK
;
A
#
# COMPACT_ATOMS: atom_id res chain seq x y z
N MET A 1 -17.05 -30.40 20.06
CA MET A 1 -18.41 -30.89 20.35
C MET A 1 -18.72 -30.55 21.81
N TYR A 2 -19.80 -29.80 22.00
CA TYR A 2 -20.47 -29.29 23.22
C TYR A 2 -19.94 -29.54 24.65
N ALA A 3 -19.74 -28.40 25.34
CA ALA A 3 -20.16 -27.99 26.70
C ALA A 3 -19.96 -28.91 27.92
N HIS A 4 -19.28 -28.38 28.94
CA HIS A 4 -19.65 -28.60 30.34
C HIS A 4 -19.67 -27.29 31.14
N PHE A 5 -20.82 -27.10 31.80
CA PHE A 5 -21.17 -26.05 32.75
C PHE A 5 -20.20 -25.98 33.94
N CYS A 6 -19.92 -24.77 34.42
CA CYS A 6 -19.63 -24.55 35.84
C CYS A 6 -20.65 -23.55 36.40
N ARG A 7 -21.44 -24.03 37.34
CA ARG A 7 -22.47 -23.32 38.11
C ARG A 7 -22.04 -23.39 39.58
N ALA A 8 -21.78 -22.26 40.21
CA ALA A 8 -21.61 -22.04 41.65
C ALA A 8 -21.05 -20.62 41.82
N PHE A 9 -21.47 -19.73 42.70
CA PHE A 9 -22.33 -19.79 43.87
C PHE A 9 -22.85 -18.35 44.06
N VAL A 10 -24.15 -18.16 44.31
CA VAL A 10 -24.70 -16.86 44.69
C VAL A 10 -24.34 -16.60 46.15
N GLY A 11 -23.41 -15.68 46.38
CA GLY A 11 -23.06 -15.17 47.70
C GLY A 11 -22.97 -13.64 47.62
N ILE A 12 -24.06 -12.98 48.00
CA ILE A 12 -24.15 -11.53 48.13
C ILE A 12 -23.30 -11.10 49.33
N ASN A 13 -22.30 -10.21 49.14
CA ASN A 13 -21.97 -9.09 50.03
C ASN A 13 -20.79 -8.25 49.48
N LEU A 14 -21.10 -6.98 49.21
CA LEU A 14 -20.29 -5.74 49.30
C LEU A 14 -18.87 -5.62 48.70
N VAL A 15 -18.78 -4.65 47.78
CA VAL A 15 -17.76 -3.59 47.67
C VAL A 15 -16.32 -3.99 47.32
N ALA A 16 -15.97 -3.88 46.03
CA ALA A 16 -14.95 -2.94 45.56
C ALA A 16 -14.85 -3.02 44.03
N ALA A 17 -14.84 -1.85 43.41
CA ALA A 17 -14.70 -1.66 41.99
C ALA A 17 -13.38 -2.23 41.45
N LEU A 18 -13.47 -2.99 40.37
CA LEU A 18 -12.44 -3.08 39.34
C LEU A 18 -13.17 -3.48 38.06
N ILE A 19 -13.84 -2.50 37.47
CA ILE A 19 -14.16 -2.55 36.04
C ILE A 19 -12.80 -2.44 35.36
N LEU A 20 -12.12 -3.57 35.18
CA LEU A 20 -11.07 -3.69 34.18
C LEU A 20 -11.80 -3.61 32.84
N LEU A 21 -12.08 -2.38 32.41
CA LEU A 21 -12.26 -2.04 31.02
C LEU A 21 -10.93 -2.42 30.35
N GLY A 22 -10.79 -3.71 30.02
CA GLY A 22 -9.95 -4.12 28.91
C GLY A 22 -10.56 -3.49 27.68
N GLY A 23 -10.23 -2.21 27.48
CA GLY A 23 -10.46 -1.55 26.21
C GLY A 23 -9.69 -2.38 25.21
N CYS A 24 -10.41 -3.14 24.39
CA CYS A 24 -9.89 -3.53 23.10
C CYS A 24 -9.52 -2.20 22.43
N THR A 25 -8.23 -1.87 22.41
CA THR A 25 -7.72 -0.91 21.45
C THR A 25 -8.03 -1.53 20.10
N GLN A 26 -9.17 -1.13 19.50
CA GLN A 26 -9.35 -1.31 18.08
C GLN A 26 -8.25 -0.47 17.47
N ASP A 27 -7.15 -1.11 17.07
CA ASP A 27 -6.18 -0.49 16.18
C ASP A 27 -6.97 0.11 15.03
N SER A 28 -7.02 1.45 14.98
CA SER A 28 -7.67 2.15 13.89
C SER A 28 -6.89 1.79 12.63
N VAL A 29 -7.48 0.97 11.77
CA VAL A 29 -6.88 0.61 10.48
C VAL A 29 -6.64 1.90 9.72
N SER A 30 -5.38 2.19 9.40
CA SER A 30 -5.04 3.39 8.65
C SER A 30 -5.48 3.20 7.20
N PRO A 31 -6.06 4.20 6.53
CA PRO A 31 -6.35 4.12 5.10
C PRO A 31 -5.11 3.74 4.27
N CYS A 32 -3.92 4.11 4.73
CA CYS A 32 -2.64 3.80 4.09
C CYS A 32 -2.22 2.34 4.20
N ASP A 33 -2.87 1.55 5.06
CA ASP A 33 -2.60 0.11 5.17
C ASP A 33 -2.92 -0.62 3.85
N GLU A 34 -3.72 -0.03 2.95
CA GLU A 34 -4.00 -0.57 1.61
C GLU A 34 -2.79 -0.53 0.64
N LEU A 35 -1.78 0.30 0.96
CA LEU A 35 -0.52 0.38 0.21
C LEU A 35 0.50 -0.66 0.69
N ILE A 36 0.28 -1.36 1.80
CA ILE A 36 1.20 -2.41 2.26
C ILE A 36 1.19 -3.58 1.27
N GLY A 37 2.38 -4.03 0.88
CA GLY A 37 2.54 -5.16 -0.02
C GLY A 37 3.83 -5.13 -0.85
N ASP A 38 3.96 -6.15 -1.69
CA ASP A 38 5.05 -6.31 -2.64
C ASP A 38 4.56 -5.89 -4.03
N TYR A 39 5.41 -5.18 -4.77
CA TYR A 39 5.03 -4.60 -6.07
C TYR A 39 6.08 -4.83 -7.14
N ALA A 40 5.62 -5.11 -8.35
CA ALA A 40 6.45 -5.44 -9.50
C ALA A 40 5.97 -4.76 -10.79
N THR A 41 6.82 -4.66 -11.79
CA THR A 41 6.52 -4.09 -13.12
C THR A 41 5.50 -4.92 -13.90
N LYS A 42 5.40 -6.23 -13.64
CA LYS A 42 4.43 -7.14 -14.27
C LYS A 42 3.71 -8.02 -13.25
N PRO A 43 2.48 -8.49 -13.53
CA PRO A 43 1.84 -9.51 -12.70
C PRO A 43 2.72 -10.77 -12.57
N LYS A 44 2.71 -11.40 -11.40
CA LYS A 44 3.43 -12.66 -11.10
C LYS A 44 4.95 -12.62 -11.33
N SER A 45 5.54 -11.43 -11.46
CA SER A 45 6.99 -11.25 -11.53
C SER A 45 7.58 -11.07 -10.12
N GLN A 46 8.91 -11.03 -10.05
CA GLN A 46 9.61 -10.76 -8.80
C GLN A 46 9.38 -9.30 -8.36
N PRO A 47 9.05 -9.03 -7.09
CA PRO A 47 8.80 -7.66 -6.63
C PRO A 47 10.06 -6.82 -6.69
N ARG A 48 9.96 -5.60 -7.20
CA ARG A 48 11.06 -4.61 -7.20
C ARG A 48 11.07 -3.76 -5.94
N ILE A 49 9.89 -3.53 -5.38
CA ILE A 49 9.72 -2.75 -4.16
C ILE A 49 8.78 -3.46 -3.19
N ARG A 50 8.85 -3.04 -1.94
CA ARG A 50 7.95 -3.42 -0.87
C ARG A 50 7.55 -2.21 -0.06
N ILE A 51 6.30 -2.17 0.36
CA ILE A 51 5.80 -1.22 1.35
C ILE A 51 5.37 -1.99 2.58
N GLU A 52 5.96 -1.66 3.73
CA GLU A 52 5.67 -2.30 5.02
C GLU A 52 5.27 -1.27 6.06
N LYS A 53 4.59 -1.74 7.11
CA LYS A 53 4.29 -0.94 8.30
C LYS A 53 5.26 -1.32 9.41
N SER A 54 5.92 -0.32 9.99
CA SER A 54 6.83 -0.47 11.12
C SER A 54 6.42 0.50 12.22
N GLY A 55 5.66 -0.02 13.19
CA GLY A 55 4.98 0.82 14.19
C GLY A 55 3.97 1.77 13.55
N GLU A 56 4.15 3.07 13.77
CA GLU A 56 3.31 4.13 13.20
C GLU A 56 3.80 4.62 11.83
N LYS A 57 4.91 4.09 11.31
CA LYS A 57 5.53 4.51 10.06
C LYS A 57 5.30 3.49 8.95
N PHE A 58 5.36 3.98 7.72
CA PHE A 58 5.45 3.15 6.53
C PHE A 58 6.91 3.12 6.06
N LEU A 59 7.38 1.99 5.57
CA LEU A 59 8.72 1.82 5.00
C LEU A 59 8.59 1.43 3.54
N PHE A 60 9.28 2.16 2.67
CA PHE A 60 9.53 1.81 1.29
C PHE A 60 10.85 1.07 1.22
N THR A 61 10.84 -0.19 0.79
CA THR A 61 12.04 -1.01 0.62
C THR A 61 12.23 -1.33 -0.86
N HIS A 62 13.44 -1.15 -1.36
CA HIS A 62 13.87 -1.57 -2.69
C HIS A 62 15.23 -2.27 -2.60
N SER A 63 15.66 -2.93 -3.67
CA SER A 63 16.98 -3.56 -3.74
C SER A 63 17.88 -2.79 -4.70
N GLU A 64 19.09 -2.44 -4.24
CA GLU A 64 20.12 -1.77 -5.02
C GLU A 64 21.41 -2.58 -4.90
N SER A 65 21.94 -3.09 -6.03
CA SER A 65 23.15 -3.92 -6.05
C SER A 65 23.12 -5.10 -5.06
N GLY A 66 21.97 -5.76 -4.92
CA GLY A 66 21.73 -6.88 -4.02
C GLY A 66 21.53 -6.52 -2.54
N ALA A 67 21.58 -5.24 -2.19
CA ALA A 67 21.33 -4.75 -0.84
C ALA A 67 19.92 -4.15 -0.72
N GLN A 68 19.17 -4.53 0.32
CA GLN A 68 17.89 -3.90 0.61
C GLN A 68 18.09 -2.55 1.28
N VAL A 69 17.52 -1.52 0.68
CA VAL A 69 17.50 -0.14 1.16
C VAL A 69 16.07 0.20 1.55
N SER A 70 15.89 0.70 2.78
CA SER A 70 14.58 1.08 3.30
C SER A 70 14.52 2.55 3.68
N GLU A 71 13.47 3.22 3.23
CA GLU A 71 13.23 4.64 3.44
C GLU A 71 11.87 4.87 4.12
N PRO A 72 11.77 5.78 5.09
CA PRO A 72 10.52 6.06 5.76
C PRO A 72 9.57 6.86 4.85
N LEU A 73 8.33 6.42 4.78
CA LEU A 73 7.23 7.09 4.13
C LEU A 73 6.29 7.73 5.15
N THR A 74 5.73 8.88 4.79
CA THR A 74 4.75 9.61 5.60
C THR A 74 3.43 9.77 4.85
N PRO A 75 2.27 9.57 5.49
CA PRO A 75 0.99 9.89 4.88
C PRO A 75 0.85 11.38 4.60
N LEU A 76 0.36 11.74 3.42
CA LEU A 76 -0.11 13.10 3.16
C LEU A 76 -1.39 13.40 3.96
N PRO A 77 -1.57 14.64 4.43
CA PRO A 77 -2.83 15.08 5.01
C PRO A 77 -3.99 14.93 4.01
N ASN A 78 -5.15 14.47 4.48
CA ASN A 78 -6.32 14.27 3.63
C ASN A 78 -6.75 15.53 2.86
N ALA A 79 -6.57 16.72 3.44
CA ALA A 79 -6.87 17.98 2.76
C ALA A 79 -6.04 18.18 1.48
N GLU A 80 -4.76 17.79 1.49
CA GLU A 80 -3.90 17.86 0.30
C GLU A 80 -4.32 16.84 -0.75
N ILE A 81 -4.75 15.64 -0.34
CA ILE A 81 -5.25 14.61 -1.26
C ILE A 81 -6.53 15.09 -1.96
N VAL A 82 -7.45 15.70 -1.22
CA VAL A 82 -8.71 16.23 -1.79
C VAL A 82 -8.43 17.34 -2.80
N ASP A 83 -7.52 18.25 -2.49
CA ASP A 83 -7.11 19.34 -3.40
C ASP A 83 -6.47 18.79 -4.68
N MET A 84 -5.55 17.82 -4.56
CA MET A 84 -4.88 17.19 -5.71
C MET A 84 -5.84 16.44 -6.65
N PHE A 85 -6.96 15.93 -6.14
CA PHE A 85 -7.91 15.10 -6.89
C PHE A 85 -9.31 15.75 -6.99
N GLU A 86 -9.39 17.08 -6.88
CA GLU A 86 -10.66 17.80 -7.00
C GLU A 86 -11.36 17.45 -8.33
N GLY A 87 -12.65 17.12 -8.26
CA GLY A 87 -13.45 16.74 -9.43
C GLY A 87 -13.23 15.32 -9.96
N LYS A 88 -12.42 14.48 -9.29
CA LYS A 88 -12.25 13.05 -9.64
C LYS A 88 -13.27 12.18 -8.92
N ILE A 89 -13.82 11.20 -9.63
CA ILE A 89 -14.94 10.36 -9.17
C ILE A 89 -14.49 9.39 -8.06
N VAL A 90 -13.26 8.88 -8.13
CA VAL A 90 -12.69 7.96 -7.14
C VAL A 90 -11.23 8.32 -6.88
N PRO A 91 -10.95 9.25 -5.95
CA PRO A 91 -9.58 9.59 -5.58
C PRO A 91 -8.91 8.44 -4.80
N PRO A 92 -7.56 8.37 -4.77
CA PRO A 92 -6.85 7.49 -3.86
C PRO A 92 -7.18 7.84 -2.40
N ARG A 93 -7.30 6.84 -1.53
CA ARG A 93 -7.66 7.05 -0.11
C ARG A 93 -6.48 7.46 0.75
N CYS A 94 -5.28 7.11 0.32
CA CYS A 94 -4.03 7.51 0.93
C CYS A 94 -2.96 7.76 -0.13
N ILE A 95 -2.10 8.73 0.16
CA ILE A 95 -0.85 8.97 -0.56
C ILE A 95 0.27 8.96 0.48
N LEU A 96 1.29 8.15 0.25
CA LEU A 96 2.52 8.12 1.03
C LEU A 96 3.59 8.97 0.33
N THR A 97 4.41 9.70 1.07
CA THR A 97 5.43 10.58 0.51
C THR A 97 6.74 10.53 1.29
N ALA A 98 7.85 10.66 0.56
CA ALA A 98 9.21 10.87 1.06
C ALA A 98 10.03 11.55 -0.05
N ASP A 99 10.91 12.51 0.29
CA ASP A 99 11.93 13.08 -0.60
C ASP A 99 11.48 13.36 -2.05
N GLY A 100 10.34 14.06 -2.20
CA GLY A 100 9.80 14.44 -3.51
C GLY A 100 9.06 13.32 -4.26
N MET A 101 9.05 12.09 -3.74
CA MET A 101 8.24 10.97 -4.20
C MET A 101 6.85 10.98 -3.57
N LYS A 102 5.82 10.64 -4.35
CA LYS A 102 4.45 10.37 -3.90
C LYS A 102 4.02 9.00 -4.42
N LEU A 103 3.62 8.11 -3.52
CA LEU A 103 3.12 6.77 -3.81
C LEU A 103 1.64 6.70 -3.48
N MET A 104 0.83 6.21 -4.41
CA MET A 104 -0.61 6.05 -4.23
C MET A 104 -1.11 4.82 -4.95
N LYS A 105 -2.10 4.14 -4.36
CA LYS A 105 -2.76 3.02 -5.02
C LYS A 105 -3.98 3.54 -5.77
N LEU A 106 -3.98 3.34 -7.09
CA LEU A 106 -5.11 3.69 -7.94
C LEU A 106 -6.10 2.52 -7.92
N PRO A 107 -7.36 2.74 -7.52
CA PRO A 107 -8.32 1.67 -7.40
C PRO A 107 -8.80 1.18 -8.77
N ALA A 108 -9.18 -0.09 -8.85
CA ALA A 108 -9.90 -0.63 -10.00
C ALA A 108 -11.25 0.11 -10.20
N GLY A 109 -11.72 0.18 -11.44
CA GLY A 109 -12.91 0.95 -11.82
C GLY A 109 -12.77 2.47 -11.73
N SER A 110 -11.55 3.00 -11.54
CA SER A 110 -11.30 4.44 -11.52
C SER A 110 -10.70 4.92 -12.84
N GLY A 111 -11.25 6.00 -13.41
CA GLY A 111 -10.74 6.60 -14.65
C GLY A 111 -9.35 7.25 -14.54
N VAL A 112 -8.76 7.29 -13.34
CA VAL A 112 -7.34 7.68 -13.18
C VAL A 112 -6.40 6.48 -13.18
N ASN A 113 -6.91 5.25 -13.06
CA ASN A 113 -6.10 4.03 -13.10
C ASN A 113 -5.83 3.65 -14.57
N PRO A 114 -4.57 3.72 -15.06
CA PRO A 114 -4.25 3.44 -16.46
C PRO A 114 -4.55 1.98 -16.85
N THR A 115 -4.65 1.06 -15.89
CA THR A 115 -5.00 -0.34 -16.19
C THR A 115 -6.48 -0.53 -16.54
N GLU A 116 -7.33 0.47 -16.25
CA GLU A 116 -8.76 0.42 -16.51
C GLU A 116 -9.12 0.99 -17.90
N ASP A 117 -8.17 1.62 -18.60
CA ASP A 117 -8.38 2.15 -19.94
C ASP A 117 -8.68 0.99 -20.93
N PRO A 118 -9.80 1.03 -21.68
CA PRO A 118 -10.10 0.05 -22.72
C PRO A 118 -9.01 -0.04 -23.79
N ASP A 119 -8.31 1.07 -24.06
CA ASP A 119 -7.23 1.19 -25.04
C ASP A 119 -5.84 1.09 -24.41
N ARG A 120 -5.74 0.59 -23.16
CA ARG A 120 -4.45 0.40 -22.48
C ARG A 120 -3.50 -0.46 -23.31
N LYS A 121 -2.21 -0.09 -23.31
CA LYS A 121 -1.16 -0.90 -23.95
C LYS A 121 -1.03 -2.23 -23.20
N LEU A 122 -1.60 -3.32 -23.72
CA LEU A 122 -1.65 -4.62 -23.03
C LEU A 122 -0.28 -5.24 -22.71
N SER A 123 0.78 -4.86 -23.44
CA SER A 123 2.13 -5.28 -23.11
C SER A 123 2.64 -4.64 -21.81
N GLN A 124 2.08 -3.48 -21.44
CA GLN A 124 2.39 -2.72 -20.23
C GLN A 124 1.35 -2.94 -19.13
N TYR A 125 0.07 -2.96 -19.53
CA TYR A 125 -1.06 -3.15 -18.64
C TYR A 125 -1.88 -4.38 -19.01
N PRO A 126 -1.38 -5.61 -18.77
CA PRO A 126 -2.07 -6.81 -19.21
C PRO A 126 -3.46 -6.98 -18.56
N GLU A 127 -3.61 -6.57 -17.31
CA GLU A 127 -4.82 -6.82 -16.49
C GLU A 127 -5.34 -5.53 -15.83
N PRO A 128 -6.68 -5.30 -15.77
CA PRO A 128 -7.28 -4.20 -15.02
C PRO A 128 -7.29 -4.56 -13.53
N THR A 129 -6.43 -3.91 -12.74
CA THR A 129 -6.19 -4.26 -11.35
C THR A 129 -5.81 -3.01 -10.55
N PRO A 130 -5.95 -3.00 -9.21
CA PRO A 130 -5.38 -1.92 -8.42
C PRO A 130 -3.89 -1.74 -8.72
N PHE A 131 -3.49 -0.52 -9.04
CA PHE A 131 -2.16 -0.23 -9.58
C PHE A 131 -1.44 0.75 -8.65
N LEU A 132 -0.22 0.44 -8.24
CA LEU A 132 0.60 1.38 -7.48
C LEU A 132 1.23 2.37 -8.45
N MET A 133 0.97 3.65 -8.21
CA MET A 133 1.55 4.77 -8.94
C MET A 133 2.52 5.52 -8.04
N GLY A 134 3.78 5.63 -8.45
CA GLY A 134 4.76 6.52 -7.86
C GLY A 134 5.04 7.73 -8.75
N ILE A 135 5.15 8.93 -8.18
CA ILE A 135 5.53 10.16 -8.88
C ILE A 135 6.76 10.74 -8.18
N SER A 136 7.88 10.90 -8.87
CA SER A 136 9.11 11.51 -8.32
C SER A 136 9.39 12.90 -8.89
N ALA A 137 9.63 13.88 -8.02
CA ALA A 137 10.04 15.24 -8.40
C ALA A 137 11.57 15.33 -8.53
N GLY A 138 12.11 14.91 -9.67
CA GLY A 138 13.55 15.01 -9.99
C GLY A 138 13.93 14.26 -11.26
N VAL A 139 13.24 13.16 -11.51
CA VAL A 139 13.17 12.45 -12.79
C VAL A 139 11.68 12.27 -13.02
N ALA A 140 11.12 12.84 -14.08
CA ALA A 140 9.69 12.72 -14.38
C ALA A 140 9.33 11.26 -14.72
N ALA A 141 9.33 10.40 -13.71
CA ALA A 141 9.15 8.96 -13.80
C ALA A 141 7.91 8.58 -13.01
N VAL A 142 7.04 7.84 -13.69
CA VAL A 142 5.89 7.20 -13.06
C VAL A 142 6.27 5.74 -12.81
N LEU A 143 6.40 5.36 -11.54
CA LEU A 143 6.54 3.96 -11.18
C LEU A 143 5.17 3.32 -11.29
N GLY A 144 4.94 2.56 -12.36
CA GLY A 144 3.72 1.81 -12.55
C GLY A 144 3.92 0.36 -12.11
N LEU A 145 3.35 -0.03 -10.97
CA LEU A 145 3.62 -1.34 -10.39
C LEU A 145 2.35 -2.11 -9.99
N TYR A 146 2.36 -3.39 -10.35
CA TYR A 146 1.39 -4.40 -10.01
C TYR A 146 1.60 -4.92 -8.59
N PRO A 147 0.54 -5.06 -7.77
CA PRO A 147 0.62 -5.83 -6.54
C PRO A 147 0.89 -7.30 -6.87
N VAL A 148 1.86 -7.90 -6.19
CA VAL A 148 2.22 -9.32 -6.34
C VAL A 148 2.22 -10.02 -4.98
N PRO A 149 2.10 -11.37 -4.94
CA PRO A 149 2.30 -12.11 -3.71
C PRO A 149 3.67 -11.82 -3.11
N HIS A 150 3.74 -11.82 -1.79
CA HIS A 150 4.99 -11.58 -1.06
C HIS A 150 6.07 -12.59 -1.44
N GLN A 151 7.31 -12.12 -1.63
CA GLN A 151 8.48 -12.96 -1.91
C GLN A 151 9.67 -12.55 -1.05
N GLU A 152 10.51 -13.47 -0.59
CA GLU A 152 11.60 -13.11 0.34
C GLU A 152 12.61 -12.10 -0.23
N LYS A 153 12.84 -12.15 -1.55
CA LYS A 153 13.81 -11.32 -2.24
C LYS A 153 13.14 -10.33 -3.19
N LEU A 154 13.58 -9.10 -3.11
CA LEU A 154 13.29 -8.10 -4.13
C LEU A 154 14.24 -8.26 -5.32
N LYS A 155 13.75 -7.92 -6.50
CA LYS A 155 14.54 -7.74 -7.72
C LYS A 155 15.30 -6.42 -7.60
N ASP A 156 16.56 -6.42 -8.03
CA ASP A 156 17.39 -5.23 -8.05
C ASP A 156 16.82 -4.17 -9.01
N LEU A 157 16.88 -2.89 -8.62
CA LEU A 157 16.32 -1.79 -9.41
C LEU A 157 17.01 -1.62 -10.76
N ASP A 158 18.31 -1.90 -10.82
CA ASP A 158 19.16 -1.83 -12.02
C ASP A 158 19.04 -3.06 -12.92
N GLU A 159 18.37 -4.12 -12.48
CA GLU A 159 18.01 -5.23 -13.36
C GLU A 159 16.80 -4.85 -14.21
N GLU A 160 17.00 -4.68 -15.52
CA GLU A 160 15.92 -4.52 -16.48
C GLU A 160 15.07 -5.80 -16.55
N ASP A 161 13.75 -5.69 -16.72
CA ASP A 161 13.02 -6.82 -17.30
C ASP A 161 13.31 -6.83 -18.80
N GLU A 162 13.44 -8.01 -19.41
CA GLU A 162 13.79 -8.16 -20.83
C GLU A 162 12.83 -7.44 -21.81
N ASP A 163 11.71 -6.86 -21.33
CA ASP A 163 10.77 -6.04 -22.10
C ASP A 163 10.46 -4.67 -21.46
N ASP A 164 11.29 -4.13 -20.56
CA ASP A 164 11.02 -2.85 -19.90
C ASP A 164 11.35 -1.67 -20.82
N ASP A 165 10.35 -1.21 -21.58
CA ASP A 165 10.32 0.18 -22.07
C ASP A 165 10.26 1.11 -20.84
N ALA A 166 11.40 1.57 -20.33
CA ALA A 166 11.48 2.50 -19.19
C ALA A 166 10.50 3.68 -19.38
N TYR A 167 9.62 3.89 -18.39
CA TYR A 167 8.60 4.93 -18.43
C TYR A 167 9.22 6.33 -18.27
N ILE A 168 9.23 7.11 -19.35
CA ILE A 168 9.31 8.57 -19.29
C ILE A 168 7.99 9.12 -19.82
N TYR A 169 7.17 9.68 -18.94
CA TYR A 169 6.04 10.49 -19.37
C TYR A 169 6.59 11.87 -19.78
N SER A 170 6.87 12.06 -21.06
CA SER A 170 7.05 13.42 -21.59
C SER A 170 5.67 14.04 -21.76
N LYS A 171 5.51 15.24 -21.20
CA LYS A 171 4.33 16.07 -21.39
C LYS A 171 4.36 16.71 -22.78
#